data_AF-A0A3N4HLC8-F1
#
_entry.id   AF-A0A3N4HLC8-F1
#
_cell.length_a   1.000
_cell.length_b   1.000
_cell.length_c   1.000
_cell.angle_alpha   90.00
_cell.angle_beta   90.00
_cell.angle_gamma   90.00
#
_symmetry.space_group_name_H-M   'P 1'
#
loop_
_entity.id
_entity.type
_entity.pdbx_description
1 polymer ?
#
loop_
_entity_poly.entity_id
_entity_poly.type
_entity_poly.pdbx_seq_one_letter_code
_entity_poly.pdbx_strand_id
1 'polypeptide(L)'
;MTWKKQTNELKARIQRLKLNRKTLNLRVDVFNARQHDTRENWIEHLRAENDLCGLDESDMVFQAMPRFRFRHPHLTRKNIAAAEAEYFDMESWFTQFRIGEVFNEMVCEARVECSLKGDRSMIYKAFEYGKKHGMFDVLGGEPSLDQICTILDNTQLEMKRLEGKDVSELTVDLHAAGLSRVRED
;
A
#
# COMPACT_ATOMS: atom_id res chain seq x y z
N MET A 1 -16.93 12.40 40.72
CA MET A 1 -17.09 12.68 39.26
C MET A 1 -18.56 12.51 38.90
N THR A 2 -19.24 13.51 38.31
CA THR A 2 -20.71 13.49 38.15
C THR A 2 -21.18 12.68 36.93
N TRP A 3 -22.35 12.04 37.01
CA TRP A 3 -22.94 11.22 35.94
C TRP A 3 -23.12 12.00 34.61
N LYS A 4 -23.41 13.30 34.72
CA LYS A 4 -23.50 14.23 33.58
C LYS A 4 -22.15 14.39 32.85
N LYS A 5 -21.03 14.41 33.59
CA LYS A 5 -19.67 14.48 33.02
C LYS A 5 -19.32 13.21 32.24
N GLN A 6 -19.59 12.03 32.82
CA GLN A 6 -19.35 10.73 32.16
C GLN A 6 -20.19 10.55 30.89
N THR A 7 -21.44 11.03 30.90
CA THR A 7 -22.34 10.95 29.73
C THR A 7 -21.87 11.85 28.59
N ASN A 8 -21.42 13.08 28.90
CA ASN A 8 -20.89 14.00 27.90
C ASN A 8 -19.58 13.49 27.29
N GLU A 9 -18.71 12.91 28.11
CA GLU A 9 -17.46 12.30 27.65
C GLU A 9 -17.70 11.13 26.70
N LEU A 10 -18.64 10.24 27.04
CA LEU A 10 -19.02 9.12 26.18
C LEU A 10 -19.57 9.61 24.83
N LYS A 11 -20.47 10.61 24.84
CA LYS A 11 -21.01 11.21 23.61
C LYS A 11 -19.89 11.78 22.74
N ALA A 12 -18.94 12.50 23.33
CA ALA A 12 -17.81 13.07 22.61
C ALA A 12 -16.91 11.98 22.00
N ARG A 13 -16.61 10.90 22.74
CA ARG A 13 -15.85 9.75 22.21
C ARG A 13 -16.55 9.09 21.03
N ILE A 14 -17.86 8.83 21.13
CA ILE A 14 -18.65 8.25 20.04
C ILE A 14 -18.62 9.16 18.80
N GLN A 15 -18.76 10.47 18.98
CA GLN A 15 -18.71 11.43 17.88
C GLN A 15 -17.35 11.46 17.20
N ARG A 16 -16.26 11.51 17.97
CA ARG A 16 -14.88 11.44 17.44
C ARG A 16 -14.66 10.16 16.65
N LEU A 17 -15.06 9.01 17.19
CA LEU A 17 -14.88 7.72 16.52
C LEU A 17 -15.67 7.64 15.21
N LYS A 18 -16.91 8.16 15.18
CA LYS A 18 -17.70 8.27 13.95
C LYS A 18 -17.07 9.18 12.92
N LEU A 19 -16.53 10.33 13.35
CA LEU A 19 -15.85 11.27 12.48
C LEU A 19 -14.58 10.64 11.89
N ASN A 20 -13.74 10.05 12.74
CA ASN A 20 -12.50 9.38 12.32
C ASN A 20 -12.78 8.29 11.28
N ARG A 21 -13.78 7.42 11.51
CA ARG A 21 -14.19 6.42 10.50
C ARG A 21 -14.67 7.07 9.20
N LYS A 22 -15.42 8.17 9.27
CA LYS A 22 -15.86 8.90 8.06
C LYS A 22 -14.66 9.44 7.28
N THR A 23 -13.68 10.01 7.98
CA THR A 23 -12.44 10.51 7.38
C THR A 23 -11.60 9.38 6.77
N LEU A 24 -11.50 8.24 7.45
CA LEU A 24 -10.83 7.05 6.91
C LEU A 24 -11.50 6.57 5.62
N ASN A 25 -12.84 6.46 5.60
CA ASN A 25 -13.56 6.06 4.39
C ASN A 25 -13.43 7.09 3.25
N LEU A 26 -13.33 8.39 3.55
CA LEU A 26 -13.04 9.38 2.53
C LEU A 26 -11.63 9.17 1.94
N ARG A 27 -10.63 8.83 2.77
CA ARG A 27 -9.29 8.49 2.29
C ARG A 27 -9.30 7.23 1.42
N VAL A 28 -10.11 6.23 1.75
CA VAL A 28 -10.33 5.03 0.93
C VAL A 28 -10.95 5.41 -0.41
N ASP A 29 -11.98 6.26 -0.42
CA ASP A 29 -12.64 6.70 -1.66
C ASP A 29 -11.65 7.44 -2.59
N VAL A 30 -10.85 8.37 -2.05
CA VAL A 30 -9.81 9.08 -2.81
C VAL A 30 -8.73 8.12 -3.31
N PHE A 31 -8.31 7.17 -2.49
CA PHE A 31 -7.34 6.16 -2.86
C PHE A 31 -7.85 5.28 -4.01
N ASN A 32 -9.09 4.81 -3.93
CA ASN A 32 -9.72 4.01 -4.99
C ASN A 32 -9.82 4.77 -6.31
N ALA A 33 -10.20 6.05 -6.27
CA ALA A 33 -10.26 6.89 -7.47
C ALA A 33 -8.87 7.01 -8.14
N ARG A 34 -7.83 7.29 -7.35
CA ARG A 34 -6.46 7.35 -7.88
C ARG A 34 -6.01 6.04 -8.50
N GLN A 35 -6.22 4.91 -7.81
CA GLN A 35 -5.80 3.60 -8.30
C GLN A 35 -6.53 3.21 -9.58
N HIS A 36 -7.82 3.54 -9.69
CA HIS A 36 -8.59 3.38 -10.92
C HIS A 36 -7.93 4.15 -12.07
N ASP A 37 -7.66 5.45 -11.89
CA ASP A 37 -7.04 6.30 -12.92
C ASP A 37 -5.66 5.78 -13.34
N THR A 38 -4.80 5.41 -12.38
CA THR A 38 -3.48 4.82 -12.64
C THR A 38 -3.60 3.52 -13.43
N ARG A 39 -4.57 2.66 -13.09
CA ARG A 39 -4.79 1.37 -13.78
C ARG A 39 -5.26 1.59 -15.21
N GLU A 40 -6.20 2.51 -15.43
CA GLU A 40 -6.69 2.84 -16.78
C GLU A 40 -5.56 3.36 -17.67
N ASN A 41 -4.74 4.28 -17.15
CA ASN A 41 -3.58 4.81 -17.88
C ASN A 41 -2.57 3.72 -18.25
N TRP A 42 -2.30 2.78 -17.33
CA TRP A 42 -1.40 1.65 -17.60
C TRP A 42 -1.96 0.72 -18.68
N ILE A 43 -3.25 0.39 -18.64
CA ILE A 43 -3.90 -0.44 -19.65
C ILE A 43 -3.89 0.26 -21.02
N GLU A 44 -4.12 1.57 -21.06
CA GLU A 44 -4.03 2.36 -22.29
C GLU A 44 -2.62 2.36 -22.88
N HIS A 45 -1.59 2.50 -22.04
CA HIS A 45 -0.20 2.39 -22.47
C HIS A 45 0.11 1.00 -23.06
N LEU A 46 -0.25 -0.07 -22.37
CA LEU A 46 -0.03 -1.44 -22.87
C LEU A 46 -0.78 -1.72 -24.17
N ARG A 47 -1.99 -1.15 -24.35
CA ARG A 47 -2.72 -1.19 -25.62
C ARG A 47 -1.95 -0.52 -26.75
N ALA A 48 -1.37 0.65 -26.51
CA ALA A 48 -0.60 1.38 -27.51
C ALA A 48 0.68 0.62 -27.93
N GLU A 49 1.33 -0.06 -26.99
CA GLU A 49 2.54 -0.86 -27.23
C GLU A 49 2.26 -2.25 -27.84
N ASN A 50 0.99 -2.62 -28.06
CA ASN A 50 0.56 -3.98 -28.43
C ASN A 50 1.05 -5.07 -27.45
N ASP A 51 1.27 -4.72 -26.19
CA ASP A 51 1.81 -5.60 -25.14
C ASP A 51 0.73 -6.04 -24.13
N LEU A 52 -0.52 -6.12 -24.59
CA LEU A 52 -1.61 -6.71 -23.80
C LEU A 52 -1.46 -8.24 -23.62
N CYS A 53 -0.49 -8.84 -24.30
CA CYS A 53 -0.24 -10.27 -24.39
C CYS A 53 0.31 -10.83 -23.05
N GLY A 54 -0.50 -10.81 -21.98
CA GLY A 54 -0.08 -11.34 -20.68
C GLY A 54 -0.91 -10.89 -19.48
N LEU A 55 -1.83 -9.94 -19.65
CA LEU A 55 -2.78 -9.56 -18.59
C LEU A 55 -4.03 -10.44 -18.68
N ASP A 56 -4.35 -11.13 -17.58
CA ASP A 56 -5.65 -11.77 -17.40
C ASP A 56 -6.76 -10.70 -17.43
N GLU A 57 -7.95 -11.02 -17.94
CA GLU A 57 -9.08 -10.08 -17.97
C GLU A 57 -9.44 -9.60 -16.57
N SER A 58 -9.22 -10.44 -15.55
CA SER A 58 -9.38 -10.06 -14.14
C SER A 58 -8.42 -8.95 -13.71
N ASP A 59 -7.20 -8.95 -14.25
CA ASP A 59 -6.20 -7.93 -13.96
C ASP A 59 -6.63 -6.59 -14.62
N MET A 60 -7.42 -6.61 -15.68
CA MET A 60 -7.91 -5.39 -16.34
C MET A 60 -9.02 -4.67 -15.57
N VAL A 61 -9.61 -5.30 -14.55
CA VAL A 61 -10.71 -4.74 -13.76
C VAL A 61 -10.19 -4.20 -12.42
N PHE A 62 -10.28 -2.89 -12.22
CA PHE A 62 -9.99 -2.29 -10.93
C PHE A 62 -10.99 -2.76 -9.85
N GLN A 63 -10.48 -3.39 -8.80
CA GLN A 63 -11.29 -3.79 -7.64
C GLN A 63 -11.16 -2.75 -6.52
N ALA A 64 -12.22 -1.97 -6.31
CA ALA A 64 -12.24 -0.95 -5.27
C ALA A 64 -12.15 -1.56 -3.86
N MET A 65 -11.30 -0.98 -3.01
CA MET A 65 -11.25 -1.34 -1.59
C MET A 65 -12.61 -1.05 -0.93
N PRO A 66 -13.16 -2.00 -0.15
CA PRO A 66 -14.41 -1.78 0.55
C PRO A 66 -14.26 -0.74 1.67
N ARG A 67 -15.34 0.02 1.91
CA ARG A 67 -15.40 0.96 3.04
C ARG A 67 -15.44 0.23 4.38
N PHE A 68 -14.70 0.74 5.37
CA PHE A 68 -14.69 0.22 6.72
C PHE A 68 -16.01 0.46 7.45
N ARG A 69 -16.45 -0.57 8.17
CA ARG A 69 -17.64 -0.55 9.02
C ARG A 69 -17.28 -1.16 10.37
N PHE A 70 -17.84 -0.61 11.44
CA PHE A 70 -17.73 -1.24 12.74
C PHE A 70 -18.55 -2.52 12.79
N ARG A 71 -18.03 -3.56 13.45
CA ARG A 71 -18.80 -4.77 13.78
C ARG A 71 -20.07 -4.44 14.56
N HIS A 72 -20.00 -3.45 15.45
CA HIS A 72 -21.16 -2.96 16.18
C HIS A 72 -21.66 -1.61 15.62
N PRO A 73 -22.84 -1.56 14.98
CA PRO A 73 -23.37 -0.31 14.41
C PRO A 73 -23.77 0.71 15.50
N HIS A 74 -24.15 0.23 16.68
CA HIS A 74 -24.51 1.05 17.83
C HIS A 74 -23.40 1.05 18.89
N LEU A 75 -22.73 2.19 19.01
CA LEU A 75 -21.71 2.41 20.03
C LEU A 75 -22.35 2.77 21.36
N THR A 76 -21.95 2.07 22.41
CA THR A 76 -22.43 2.18 23.78
C THR A 76 -21.24 2.23 24.73
N ARG A 77 -21.49 2.53 26.01
CA ARG A 77 -20.44 2.52 27.04
C ARG A 77 -19.70 1.17 27.14
N LYS A 78 -20.39 0.07 26.82
CA LYS A 78 -19.85 -1.30 26.98
C LYS A 78 -18.89 -1.70 25.85
N ASN A 79 -19.07 -1.16 24.64
CA ASN A 79 -18.32 -1.60 23.45
C ASN A 79 -17.44 -0.50 22.84
N ILE A 80 -17.46 0.74 23.37
CA ILE A 80 -16.69 1.84 22.78
C ILE A 80 -15.18 1.60 22.76
N ALA A 81 -14.62 0.96 23.80
CA ALA A 81 -13.20 0.65 23.84
C ALA A 81 -12.81 -0.37 22.76
N ALA A 82 -13.64 -1.40 22.55
CA ALA A 82 -13.42 -2.37 21.49
C ALA A 82 -13.53 -1.74 20.10
N ALA A 83 -14.47 -0.81 19.91
CA ALA A 83 -14.62 -0.09 18.64
C ALA A 83 -13.47 0.89 18.37
N GLU A 84 -12.87 1.48 19.40
CA GLU A 84 -11.66 2.31 19.28
C GLU A 84 -10.45 1.46 18.86
N ALA A 85 -10.27 0.28 19.45
CA ALA A 85 -9.24 -0.68 19.02
C ALA A 85 -9.46 -1.13 17.57
N GLU A 86 -10.70 -1.51 17.22
CA GLU A 86 -11.06 -1.89 15.86
C GLU A 86 -10.79 -0.77 14.85
N TYR A 87 -11.07 0.49 15.20
CA TYR A 87 -10.71 1.62 14.34
C TYR A 87 -9.19 1.76 14.14
N PHE A 88 -8.41 1.59 15.22
CA PHE A 88 -6.95 1.66 15.14
C PHE A 88 -6.39 0.56 14.22
N ASP A 89 -6.91 -0.67 14.33
CA ASP A 89 -6.52 -1.77 13.46
C ASP A 89 -6.86 -1.47 11.99
N MET A 90 -8.05 -0.93 11.72
CA MET A 90 -8.46 -0.51 10.38
C MET A 90 -7.55 0.58 9.80
N GLU A 91 -7.21 1.59 10.59
CA GLU A 91 -6.33 2.69 10.15
C GLU A 91 -4.90 2.22 9.93
N SER A 92 -4.39 1.33 10.79
CA SER A 92 -3.08 0.70 10.64
C SER A 92 -3.02 -0.12 9.36
N TRP A 93 -3.99 -1.02 9.17
CA TRP A 93 -4.08 -1.85 7.97
C TRP A 93 -4.18 -1.01 6.70
N PHE A 94 -5.07 -0.01 6.65
CA PHE A 94 -5.19 0.87 5.48
C PHE A 94 -3.89 1.61 5.18
N THR A 95 -3.18 2.05 6.23
CA THR A 95 -1.91 2.77 6.06
C THR A 95 -0.86 1.85 5.44
N GLN A 96 -0.72 0.61 5.93
CA GLN A 96 0.23 -0.35 5.37
C GLN A 96 -0.13 -0.77 3.94
N PHE A 97 -1.41 -1.09 3.70
CA PHE A 97 -1.91 -1.41 2.37
C PHE A 97 -1.58 -0.30 1.37
N ARG A 98 -1.87 0.96 1.73
CA ARG A 98 -1.60 2.12 0.86
C ARG A 98 -0.13 2.26 0.50
N ILE A 99 0.79 1.94 1.40
CA ILE A 99 2.23 2.04 1.13
C ILE A 99 2.63 1.07 0.02
N GLY A 100 2.15 -0.18 0.08
CA GLY A 100 2.40 -1.18 -0.97
C GLY A 100 1.87 -0.71 -2.32
N GLU A 101 0.63 -0.23 -2.36
CA GLU A 101 0.00 0.21 -3.60
C GLU A 101 0.67 1.44 -4.23
N VAL A 102 1.12 2.40 -3.41
CA VAL A 102 1.89 3.55 -3.89
C VAL A 102 3.26 3.11 -4.41
N PHE A 103 3.91 2.14 -3.75
CA PHE A 103 5.15 1.58 -4.26
C PHE A 103 4.97 0.94 -5.64
N ASN A 104 3.93 0.11 -5.81
CA ASN A 104 3.60 -0.50 -7.10
C ASN A 104 3.34 0.54 -8.19
N GLU A 105 2.56 1.58 -7.89
CA GLU A 105 2.32 2.71 -8.79
C GLU A 105 3.64 3.38 -9.23
N MET A 106 4.52 3.69 -8.27
CA MET A 106 5.81 4.33 -8.57
C MET A 106 6.72 3.45 -9.44
N VAL A 107 6.74 2.13 -9.23
CA VAL A 107 7.54 1.22 -10.06
C VAL A 107 6.97 1.14 -11.48
N CYS A 108 5.65 1.04 -11.63
CA CYS A 108 5.01 1.06 -12.95
C CYS A 108 5.28 2.37 -13.70
N GLU A 109 5.09 3.53 -13.06
CA GLU A 109 5.39 4.84 -13.64
C GLU A 109 6.87 4.94 -14.04
N ALA A 110 7.78 4.45 -13.20
CA ALA A 110 9.21 4.46 -13.50
C ALA A 110 9.54 3.64 -14.75
N ARG A 111 8.86 2.52 -14.99
CA ARG A 111 9.04 1.71 -16.20
C ARG A 111 8.53 2.42 -17.45
N VAL A 112 7.35 3.02 -17.38
CA VAL A 112 6.77 3.81 -18.48
C VAL A 112 7.71 4.96 -18.86
N GLU A 113 8.12 5.77 -17.87
CA GLU A 113 8.97 6.94 -18.08
C GLU A 113 10.36 6.57 -18.60
N CYS A 114 10.96 5.49 -18.08
CA CYS A 114 12.24 5.00 -18.57
C CYS A 114 12.15 4.50 -20.01
N SER A 115 11.07 3.81 -20.38
CA SER A 115 10.86 3.29 -21.74
C SER A 115 10.61 4.42 -22.75
N LEU A 116 9.71 5.35 -22.42
CA LEU A 116 9.26 6.41 -23.33
C LEU A 116 10.24 7.58 -23.43
N LYS A 117 10.85 7.98 -22.31
CA LYS A 117 11.67 9.22 -22.23
C LYS A 117 13.13 8.95 -21.93
N GLY A 118 13.51 7.71 -21.60
CA GLY A 118 14.86 7.38 -21.15
C GLY A 118 15.20 7.95 -19.76
N ASP A 119 14.23 8.52 -19.04
CA ASP A 119 14.45 9.09 -17.71
C ASP A 119 14.46 7.99 -16.64
N ARG A 120 15.62 7.83 -16.01
CA ARG A 120 15.84 6.84 -14.94
C ARG A 120 15.57 7.41 -13.55
N SER A 121 15.29 8.71 -13.42
CA SER A 121 15.10 9.38 -12.12
C SER A 121 13.96 8.76 -11.31
N MET A 122 12.90 8.29 -11.98
CA MET A 122 11.76 7.65 -11.34
C MET A 122 12.09 6.26 -10.77
N ILE A 123 13.04 5.52 -11.38
CA ILE A 123 13.52 4.23 -10.85
C ILE A 123 14.16 4.44 -9.48
N TYR A 124 15.05 5.42 -9.37
CA TYR A 124 15.69 5.75 -8.08
C TYR A 124 14.68 6.24 -7.04
N LYS A 125 13.67 7.02 -7.44
CA LYS A 125 12.60 7.45 -6.52
C LYS A 125 11.77 6.28 -6.00
N ALA A 126 11.41 5.33 -6.87
CA ALA A 126 10.68 4.12 -6.46
C ALA A 126 11.52 3.28 -5.49
N PHE A 127 12.82 3.14 -5.76
CA PHE A 127 13.76 2.46 -4.89
C PHE A 127 13.88 3.11 -3.51
N GLU A 128 14.11 4.43 -3.46
CA GLU A 128 14.20 5.18 -2.21
C GLU A 128 12.89 5.14 -1.41
N TYR A 129 11.74 5.15 -2.10
CA TYR A 129 10.45 4.97 -1.46
C TYR A 129 10.33 3.59 -0.80
N GLY A 130 10.63 2.51 -1.52
CA GLY A 130 10.58 1.15 -1.00
C GLY A 130 11.48 0.95 0.22
N LYS A 131 12.71 1.46 0.15
CA LYS A 131 13.66 1.45 1.27
C LYS A 131 13.14 2.23 2.48
N LYS A 132 12.68 3.46 2.29
CA LYS A 132 12.15 4.32 3.37
C LYS A 132 10.98 3.66 4.11
N HIS A 133 10.20 2.85 3.41
CA HIS A 133 9.00 2.22 3.93
C HIS A 133 9.18 0.75 4.34
N GLY A 134 10.43 0.24 4.31
CA GLY A 134 10.74 -1.11 4.80
C GLY A 134 10.24 -2.23 3.89
N MET A 135 10.06 -1.97 2.59
CA MET A 135 9.68 -3.01 1.62
C MET A 135 10.81 -4.01 1.35
N PHE A 136 12.04 -3.54 1.47
CA PHE A 136 13.27 -4.32 1.35
C PHE A 136 14.40 -3.59 2.08
N ASP A 137 15.41 -4.35 2.49
CA ASP A 137 16.63 -3.83 3.10
C ASP A 137 17.83 -4.11 2.22
N VAL A 138 18.54 -3.07 1.80
CA VAL A 138 19.79 -3.21 1.06
C VAL A 138 20.97 -3.11 2.02
N LEU A 139 21.69 -4.22 2.19
CA LEU A 139 22.90 -4.30 2.99
C LEU A 139 24.13 -4.11 2.08
N GLY A 140 25.03 -3.19 2.44
CA GLY A 140 26.28 -2.95 1.71
C GLY A 140 26.36 -1.58 1.02
N GLY A 141 27.15 -1.50 -0.05
CA GLY A 141 27.34 -0.29 -0.85
C GLY A 141 26.11 0.11 -1.67
N GLU A 142 26.16 1.29 -2.28
CA GLU A 142 25.07 1.79 -3.14
C GLU A 142 24.88 0.87 -4.36
N PRO A 143 23.67 0.29 -4.58
CA PRO A 143 23.43 -0.66 -5.65
C PRO A 143 23.51 0.01 -7.02
N SER A 144 23.97 -0.74 -8.03
CA SER A 144 23.93 -0.30 -9.42
C SER A 144 22.48 -0.19 -9.92
N LEU A 145 22.26 0.50 -11.04
CA LEU A 145 20.93 0.62 -11.64
C LEU A 145 20.31 -0.75 -11.96
N ASP A 146 21.08 -1.69 -12.51
CA ASP A 146 20.59 -3.02 -12.85
C ASP A 146 20.20 -3.81 -11.59
N GLN A 147 20.95 -3.64 -10.50
CA GLN A 147 20.61 -4.21 -9.20
C GLN A 147 19.33 -3.60 -8.64
N ILE A 148 19.16 -2.27 -8.74
CA ILE A 148 17.93 -1.59 -8.33
C ILE A 148 16.73 -2.13 -9.10
N CYS A 149 16.82 -2.24 -10.43
CA CYS A 149 15.74 -2.80 -11.25
C CYS A 149 15.37 -4.22 -10.80
N THR A 150 16.38 -5.05 -10.52
CA THR A 150 16.16 -6.43 -10.05
C THR A 150 15.48 -6.48 -8.68
N ILE A 151 15.86 -5.59 -7.76
CA ILE A 151 15.22 -5.48 -6.43
C ILE A 151 13.75 -5.10 -6.58
N LEU A 152 13.45 -4.09 -7.40
CA LEU A 152 12.08 -3.64 -7.62
C LEU A 152 11.22 -4.78 -8.18
N ASP A 153 11.74 -5.54 -9.14
CA ASP A 153 11.01 -6.66 -9.77
C ASP A 153 10.72 -7.79 -8.81
N ASN A 154 11.73 -8.23 -8.05
CA ASN A 154 11.55 -9.26 -7.04
C ASN A 154 10.56 -8.81 -5.96
N THR A 155 10.59 -7.53 -5.59
CA THR A 155 9.64 -6.97 -4.60
C THR A 155 8.21 -7.00 -5.14
N GLN A 156 7.98 -6.56 -6.39
CA GLN A 156 6.64 -6.61 -7.01
C GLN A 156 6.13 -8.04 -7.18
N LEU A 157 7.00 -8.98 -7.55
CA LEU A 157 6.66 -10.40 -7.68
C LEU A 157 6.22 -11.01 -6.34
N GLU A 158 6.96 -10.73 -5.26
CA GLU A 158 6.61 -11.25 -3.94
C GLU A 158 5.34 -10.59 -3.39
N MET A 159 5.14 -9.28 -3.65
CA MET A 159 3.87 -8.60 -3.35
C MET A 159 2.69 -9.24 -4.08
N LYS A 160 2.81 -9.55 -5.38
CA LYS A 160 1.77 -10.23 -6.15
C LYS A 160 1.49 -11.63 -5.61
N ARG A 161 2.53 -12.37 -5.21
CA ARG A 161 2.37 -13.69 -4.58
C ARG A 161 1.62 -13.63 -3.24
N LEU A 162 1.76 -12.51 -2.53
CA LEU A 162 1.12 -12.25 -1.24
C LEU A 162 -0.22 -11.53 -1.38
N GLU A 163 -0.74 -11.27 -2.59
CA GLU A 163 -2.08 -10.72 -2.78
C GLU A 163 -3.12 -11.57 -2.04
N GLY A 164 -3.82 -10.96 -1.08
CA GLY A 164 -4.77 -11.61 -0.18
C GLY A 164 -4.18 -12.11 1.16
N LYS A 165 -2.90 -11.85 1.45
CA LYS A 165 -2.21 -12.19 2.71
C LYS A 165 -1.59 -10.93 3.36
N ASP A 166 -1.17 -11.05 4.61
CA ASP A 166 -0.65 -9.93 5.40
C ASP A 166 0.73 -9.47 4.88
N VAL A 167 0.87 -8.18 4.56
CA VAL A 167 2.10 -7.58 4.01
C VAL A 167 3.25 -7.61 5.03
N SER A 168 2.98 -7.83 6.32
CA SER A 168 4.03 -8.08 7.31
C SER A 168 4.83 -9.36 7.07
N GLU A 169 4.37 -10.26 6.20
CA GLU A 169 5.08 -11.49 5.82
C GLU A 169 6.01 -11.31 4.61
N LEU A 170 6.09 -10.10 4.05
CA LEU A 170 6.92 -9.81 2.87
C LEU A 170 8.40 -10.04 3.22
N THR A 171 8.97 -11.12 2.67
CA THR A 171 10.39 -11.45 2.79
C THR A 171 10.97 -11.53 1.38
N VAL A 172 11.61 -10.44 0.94
CA VAL A 172 12.27 -10.40 -0.37
C VAL A 172 13.64 -11.04 -0.24
N ASP A 173 13.81 -12.23 -0.84
CA ASP A 173 15.11 -12.90 -0.87
C ASP A 173 16.02 -12.24 -1.93
N LEU A 174 16.83 -11.28 -1.48
CA LEU A 174 17.74 -10.49 -2.30
C LEU A 174 18.92 -11.31 -2.88
N HIS A 175 19.01 -12.60 -2.56
CA HIS A 175 20.02 -13.53 -3.11
C HIS A 175 20.00 -13.59 -4.64
N ALA A 176 18.85 -13.38 -5.29
CA ALA A 176 18.73 -13.39 -6.75
C ALA A 176 19.30 -12.14 -7.45
N ALA A 177 19.49 -11.02 -6.72
CA ALA A 177 20.06 -9.78 -7.25
C ALA A 177 21.60 -9.71 -7.13
N GLY A 178 22.26 -10.79 -6.73
CA GLY A 178 23.71 -10.83 -6.51
C GLY A 178 24.18 -10.05 -5.27
N LEU A 179 23.28 -9.78 -4.31
CA LEU A 179 23.54 -8.98 -3.11
C LEU A 179 23.76 -9.79 -1.82
N SER A 180 24.05 -11.08 -1.94
CA SER A 180 24.45 -11.96 -0.82
C SER A 180 25.96 -12.21 -0.89
N ARG A 181 26.82 -12.06 0.11
CA ARG A 181 26.79 -11.86 1.57
C ARG A 181 28.17 -11.33 1.97
N VAL A 182 28.29 -10.57 3.05
CA VAL A 182 29.34 -10.85 4.06
C VAL A 182 28.70 -10.76 5.44
N ARG A 183 28.36 -11.93 5.99
CA ARG A 183 28.40 -12.12 7.45
C ARG A 183 29.87 -12.31 7.76
N GLU A 184 30.51 -11.36 8.40
CA GLU A 184 31.73 -11.62 9.16
C GLU A 184 31.64 -10.84 10.47
N ASP A 185 31.47 -11.63 11.53
CA ASP A 185 31.86 -11.51 12.94
C ASP A 185 31.60 -10.20 13.73
#